data_AF-A0A376LCU4-F1
#
_entry.id   AF-A0A376LCU4-F1
#
_cell.length_a   1.000
_cell.length_b   1.000
_cell.length_c   1.000
_cell.angle_alpha   90.00
_cell.angle_beta   90.00
_cell.angle_gamma   90.00
#
_symmetry.space_group_name_H-M   'P 1'
#
loop_
_entity.id
_entity.type
_entity.pdbx_description
1 polymer ?
#
loop_
_entity_poly.entity_id
_entity_poly.type
_entity_poly.pdbx_seq_one_letter_code
_entity_poly.pdbx_strand_id
1 'polypeptide(L)'
;MAGIGEVYFPFVLANPLLVFATMGGLAVSLFLQVIMGGGLIGVASPGSLIAIAMMTPKSAIIANLVSISAGFVVSCTLGWLILKISPGSEDDDEENPVIIGGRQVRSVSDFVPGISNVTAATSNKTVQRILVACDSGMGSSAMGASVLRKRLKAEGLDYITVVNDSANRVGRDYDIVITLSGLLERARLSCENENTVFMTVKNFIKLSDYDEAVSYIKTQENVTQREEATA
;
A
#
# COMPACT_ATOMS: atom_id res chain seq x y z
N MET A 1 7.82 12.17 14.18
CA MET A 1 7.55 10.95 13.39
C MET A 1 6.42 11.26 12.40
N ALA A 2 6.70 11.92 11.29
CA ALA A 2 5.69 12.24 10.27
C ALA A 2 6.29 11.84 8.92
N GLY A 3 5.81 10.74 8.35
CA GLY A 3 6.27 10.21 7.05
C GLY A 3 6.46 8.69 7.03
N ILE A 4 7.17 8.10 8.00
CA ILE A 4 7.53 6.66 7.97
C ILE A 4 6.47 5.78 8.67
N GLY A 5 5.67 6.38 9.56
CA GLY A 5 4.65 5.64 10.31
C GLY A 5 3.61 4.98 9.41
N GLU A 6 3.25 5.62 8.30
CA GLU A 6 2.25 5.11 7.36
C GLU A 6 2.68 3.81 6.65
N VAL A 7 3.99 3.63 6.43
CA VAL A 7 4.53 2.43 5.75
C VAL A 7 4.63 1.25 6.71
N TYR A 8 4.96 1.48 7.98
CA TYR A 8 5.14 0.40 8.97
C TYR A 8 3.88 0.07 9.77
N PHE A 9 2.92 0.99 9.88
CA PHE A 9 1.69 0.78 10.63
C PHE A 9 0.87 -0.43 10.13
N PRO A 10 0.75 -0.70 8.82
CA PRO A 10 0.12 -1.93 8.33
C PRO A 10 0.84 -3.19 8.81
N PHE A 11 2.17 -3.19 8.84
CA PHE A 11 2.96 -4.35 9.30
C PHE A 11 2.85 -4.57 10.82
N VAL A 12 2.77 -3.48 11.59
CA VAL A 12 2.58 -3.55 13.05
C VAL A 12 1.14 -3.98 13.40
N LEU A 13 0.16 -3.60 12.59
CA LEU A 13 -1.24 -4.04 12.77
C LEU A 13 -1.50 -5.46 12.27
N ALA A 14 -0.73 -5.96 11.30
CA ALA A 14 -0.84 -7.35 10.83
C ALA A 14 -0.56 -8.36 11.96
N ASN A 15 0.34 -8.03 12.88
CA ASN A 15 0.56 -8.79 14.11
C ASN A 15 0.65 -7.82 15.30
N PRO A 16 -0.44 -7.58 16.06
CA PRO A 16 -0.46 -6.58 17.14
C PRO A 16 0.61 -6.82 18.22
N LEU A 17 1.13 -8.04 18.34
CA LEU A 17 2.25 -8.40 19.19
C LEU A 17 3.57 -7.69 18.80
N LEU A 18 3.79 -7.36 17.52
CA LEU A 18 5.00 -6.63 17.07
C LEU A 18 5.11 -5.22 17.65
N VAL A 19 4.01 -4.62 18.12
CA VAL A 19 4.02 -3.35 18.86
C VAL A 19 4.98 -3.42 20.05
N PHE A 20 4.97 -4.53 20.79
CA PHE A 20 5.85 -4.70 21.95
C PHE A 20 7.33 -4.76 21.58
N ALA A 21 7.69 -5.30 20.41
CA ALA A 21 9.07 -5.29 19.92
C ALA A 21 9.56 -3.86 19.61
N THR A 22 8.71 -3.04 19.00
CA THR A 22 9.05 -1.63 18.73
C THR A 22 9.14 -0.81 20.01
N MET A 23 8.21 -1.03 20.95
CA MET A 23 8.17 -0.33 22.23
C MET A 23 9.35 -0.71 23.12
N GLY A 24 9.75 -1.99 23.12
CA GLY A 24 10.95 -2.48 23.82
C GLY A 24 12.24 -1.86 23.28
N GLY A 25 12.41 -1.81 21.95
CA GLY A 25 13.57 -1.16 21.33
C GLY A 25 13.67 0.33 21.66
N LEU A 26 12.54 1.06 21.62
CA LEU A 26 12.49 2.47 22.00
C LEU A 26 12.78 2.69 23.48
N ALA A 27 12.22 1.87 24.37
CA ALA A 27 12.46 1.97 25.81
C ALA A 27 13.93 1.76 26.16
N VAL A 28 14.58 0.74 25.59
CA VAL A 28 16.01 0.46 25.83
C VAL A 28 16.89 1.59 25.27
N SER A 29 16.56 2.09 24.08
CA SER A 29 17.31 3.19 23.48
C SER A 29 17.24 4.46 24.33
N LEU A 30 16.03 4.86 24.75
CA LEU A 30 15.84 6.02 25.63
C LEU A 30 16.49 5.84 27.00
N PHE A 31 16.43 4.63 27.56
CA PHE A 31 17.05 4.33 28.85
C PHE A 31 18.57 4.48 28.80
N LEU A 32 19.23 3.95 27.76
CA LEU A 32 20.67 4.13 27.55
C LEU A 32 21.03 5.59 27.30
N GLN A 33 20.17 6.33 26.61
CA GLN A 33 20.33 7.76 26.39
C GLN A 33 20.36 8.54 27.71
N VAL A 34 19.45 8.23 28.64
CA VAL A 34 19.37 8.86 29.96
C VAL A 34 20.60 8.53 30.82
N ILE A 35 21.03 7.25 30.82
CA ILE A 35 22.18 6.81 31.63
C ILE A 35 23.50 7.37 31.11
N MET A 36 23.71 7.36 29.79
CA MET A 36 24.98 7.79 29.19
C MET A 36 25.04 9.31 28.94
N GLY A 37 23.99 10.06 29.31
CA GLY A 37 23.92 11.51 29.08
C GLY A 37 23.86 11.86 27.58
N GLY A 38 23.22 11.01 26.77
CA GLY A 38 23.01 11.22 25.35
C GLY A 38 21.96 12.29 25.06
N GLY A 39 21.94 12.82 23.83
CA GLY A 39 20.98 13.84 23.43
C GLY A 39 21.26 14.45 22.07
N LEU A 40 20.32 15.26 21.59
CA LEU A 40 20.47 16.04 20.34
C LEU A 40 20.42 17.52 20.68
N ILE A 41 21.18 18.33 19.93
CA ILE A 41 21.23 19.80 20.11
C ILE A 41 19.96 20.48 19.55
N GLY A 42 19.18 19.76 18.73
CA GLY A 42 17.92 20.25 18.17
C GLY A 42 17.08 19.12 17.59
N VAL A 43 15.93 19.48 17.02
CA VAL A 43 15.01 18.53 16.39
C VAL A 43 15.65 18.01 15.09
N ALA A 44 16.08 16.75 15.09
CA ALA A 44 16.61 16.11 13.90
C ALA A 44 15.49 15.71 12.93
N SER A 45 15.78 15.79 11.63
CA SER A 45 14.86 15.29 10.59
C SER A 45 14.56 13.80 10.82
N PRO A 46 13.27 13.42 10.94
CA PRO A 46 12.86 12.05 11.23
C PRO A 46 13.03 11.19 9.96
N GLY A 47 14.23 10.63 9.77
CA GLY A 47 14.46 9.71 8.65
C GLY A 47 15.91 9.54 8.20
N SER A 48 16.87 10.24 8.81
CA SER A 48 18.28 10.09 8.46
C SER A 48 19.18 9.95 9.69
N LEU A 49 19.85 8.80 9.81
CA LEU A 49 20.89 8.58 10.83
C LEU A 49 22.03 9.59 10.68
N ILE A 50 22.32 10.04 9.46
CA ILE A 50 23.35 11.03 9.17
C ILE A 50 22.94 12.41 9.71
N ALA A 51 21.65 12.78 9.59
CA ALA A 51 21.13 14.00 10.19
C ALA A 51 21.17 13.96 11.72
N ILE A 52 20.88 12.80 12.32
CA ILE A 52 20.98 12.57 13.77
C ILE A 52 22.44 12.71 14.23
N ALA A 53 23.38 12.10 13.49
CA ALA A 53 24.82 12.21 13.79
C ALA A 53 25.33 13.66 13.69
N MET A 54 24.89 14.42 12.69
CA MET A 54 25.26 15.83 12.53
C MET A 54 24.71 16.74 13.65
N MET A 55 23.54 16.43 14.21
CA MET A 55 22.93 17.20 15.31
C MET A 55 23.29 16.69 16.70
N THR A 56 24.19 15.70 16.80
CA THR A 56 24.67 15.15 18.08
C THR A 56 25.89 15.93 18.58
N PRO A 57 25.93 16.37 19.87
CA PRO A 57 27.11 17.04 20.41
C PRO A 57 28.30 16.09 20.47
N LYS A 58 29.51 16.60 20.22
CA LYS A 58 30.75 15.79 20.15
C LYS A 58 31.01 14.95 21.39
N SER A 59 30.55 15.38 22.56
CA SER A 59 30.64 14.64 23.84
C SER A 59 29.64 13.48 23.95
N ALA A 60 28.53 13.52 23.22
CA ALA A 60 27.44 12.54 23.29
C ALA A 60 27.34 11.61 22.07
N ILE A 61 28.26 11.73 21.10
CA ILE A 61 28.29 10.89 19.88
C ILE A 61 28.29 9.40 20.23
N ILE A 62 29.13 9.01 21.19
CA ILE A 62 29.29 7.60 21.58
C ILE A 62 28.01 7.11 22.27
N ALA A 63 27.41 7.92 23.15
CA ALA A 63 26.16 7.61 23.83
C ALA A 63 25.00 7.38 22.84
N ASN A 64 24.84 8.28 21.86
CA ASN A 64 23.78 8.19 20.86
C ASN A 64 23.96 6.98 19.92
N LEU A 65 25.19 6.66 19.53
CA LEU A 65 25.44 5.55 18.62
C LEU A 65 25.22 4.20 19.33
N VAL A 66 25.64 4.09 20.59
CA VAL A 66 25.41 2.91 21.43
C VAL A 66 23.92 2.72 21.72
N SER A 67 23.17 3.78 22.03
CA SER A 67 21.73 3.68 22.32
C SER A 67 20.91 3.30 21.08
N ILE A 68 21.25 3.83 19.90
CA ILE A 68 20.57 3.49 18.63
C ILE A 68 20.85 2.04 18.25
N SER A 69 22.11 1.61 18.33
CA SER A 69 22.49 0.23 17.99
C SER A 69 21.89 -0.78 18.97
N ALA A 70 21.92 -0.50 20.28
CA ALA A 70 21.29 -1.36 21.29
C ALA A 70 19.78 -1.46 21.11
N GLY A 71 19.09 -0.34 20.85
CA GLY A 71 17.64 -0.34 20.58
C GLY A 71 17.27 -1.15 19.33
N PHE A 72 18.07 -1.03 18.27
CA PHE A 72 17.90 -1.82 17.04
C PHE A 72 18.07 -3.33 17.30
N VAL A 73 19.13 -3.72 18.00
CA VAL A 73 19.39 -5.13 18.35
C VAL A 73 18.24 -5.70 19.18
N VAL A 74 17.78 -4.99 20.21
CA VAL A 74 16.67 -5.43 21.06
C VAL A 74 15.36 -5.55 20.30
N SER A 75 15.05 -4.59 19.42
CA SER A 75 13.83 -4.66 18.61
C SER A 75 13.88 -5.84 17.63
N CYS A 76 15.04 -6.08 17.02
CA CYS A 76 15.23 -7.20 16.10
C CYS A 76 15.15 -8.56 16.81
N THR A 77 15.71 -8.70 18.02
CA THR A 77 15.64 -9.94 18.79
C THR A 77 14.23 -10.23 19.30
N LEU A 78 13.52 -9.21 19.81
CA LEU A 78 12.11 -9.33 20.20
C LEU A 78 11.23 -9.67 19.01
N GLY A 79 11.40 -8.99 17.88
CA GLY A 79 10.66 -9.27 16.65
C GLY A 79 10.90 -10.69 16.16
N TRP A 80 12.16 -11.13 16.12
CA TRP A 80 12.52 -12.50 15.75
C TRP A 80 11.91 -13.55 16.69
N LEU A 81 11.94 -13.30 17.99
CA LEU A 81 11.37 -14.21 19.00
C LEU A 81 9.84 -14.28 18.91
N ILE A 82 9.17 -13.14 18.71
CA ILE A 82 7.72 -13.07 18.54
C ILE A 82 7.28 -13.79 17.26
N LEU A 83 7.96 -13.58 16.14
CA LEU A 83 7.71 -14.29 14.89
C LEU A 83 7.96 -15.80 14.98
N LYS A 84 8.85 -16.22 15.88
CA LYS A 84 9.14 -17.65 16.09
C LYS A 84 8.10 -18.35 16.96
N ILE A 85 7.48 -17.63 17.89
CA ILE A 85 6.42 -18.16 18.78
C ILE A 85 5.04 -18.07 18.11
N SER A 86 4.83 -17.03 17.31
CA SER A 86 3.69 -16.87 16.43
C SER A 86 4.24 -16.69 15.02
N PRO A 87 4.60 -17.79 14.32
CA PRO A 87 4.77 -17.70 12.88
C PRO A 87 3.43 -17.18 12.37
N GLY A 88 3.43 -15.93 11.91
CA GLY A 88 2.23 -15.38 11.27
C GLY A 88 1.80 -16.40 10.23
N SER A 89 0.52 -16.73 10.22
CA SER A 89 -0.09 -17.58 9.21
C SER A 89 0.45 -17.17 7.84
N GLU A 90 1.35 -17.97 7.29
CA GLU A 90 1.70 -17.90 5.87
C GLU A 90 0.51 -18.36 4.99
N ASP A 91 -0.60 -18.76 5.63
CA ASP A 91 -1.92 -19.01 5.07
C ASP A 91 -2.96 -18.03 5.67
N ASP A 92 -2.98 -16.77 5.24
CA ASP A 92 -4.16 -15.90 5.39
C ASP A 92 -4.96 -15.87 4.06
N ASP A 93 -5.01 -17.03 3.41
CA ASP A 93 -6.20 -17.45 2.67
C ASP A 93 -7.19 -17.98 3.73
N GLU A 94 -8.32 -17.29 3.87
CA GLU A 94 -9.48 -17.60 4.72
C GLU A 94 -9.46 -17.18 6.21
N GLU A 95 -10.30 -16.18 6.48
CA GLU A 95 -11.27 -16.16 7.58
C GLU A 95 -10.77 -16.38 9.02
N ASN A 96 -10.42 -15.29 9.69
CA ASN A 96 -10.77 -15.15 11.12
C ASN A 96 -11.72 -13.96 11.31
N PRO A 97 -13.03 -14.19 11.51
CA PRO A 97 -13.98 -13.11 11.76
C PRO A 97 -13.72 -12.49 13.14
N VAL A 98 -13.49 -11.18 13.17
CA VAL A 98 -13.50 -10.40 14.41
C VAL A 98 -14.96 -10.31 14.89
N ILE A 99 -15.26 -10.95 16.02
CA ILE A 99 -16.59 -10.92 16.63
C ILE A 99 -16.69 -9.71 17.56
N ILE A 100 -17.55 -8.76 17.21
CA ILE A 100 -17.96 -7.66 18.10
C ILE A 100 -19.47 -7.77 18.27
N GLY A 101 -19.95 -8.12 19.48
CA GLY A 101 -21.38 -8.10 19.80
C GLY A 101 -22.25 -9.12 19.06
N GLY A 102 -21.74 -10.32 18.76
CA GLY A 102 -22.54 -11.40 18.17
C GLY A 102 -22.80 -11.31 16.66
N ARG A 103 -22.13 -10.41 15.94
CA ARG A 103 -22.11 -10.37 14.46
C ARG A 103 -20.68 -10.51 13.94
N GLN A 104 -20.53 -11.31 12.90
CA GLN A 104 -19.28 -11.46 12.13
C GLN A 104 -19.15 -10.25 11.20
N VAL A 105 -18.01 -9.56 11.23
CA VAL A 105 -17.70 -8.44 10.34
C VAL A 105 -16.43 -8.80 9.57
N ARG A 106 -16.56 -9.01 8.25
CA ARG A 106 -15.45 -9.38 7.35
C ARG A 106 -14.87 -8.16 6.63
N SER A 107 -15.62 -7.05 6.49
CA SER A 107 -15.17 -5.82 5.83
C SER A 107 -16.15 -4.65 6.08
N VAL A 108 -15.72 -3.40 5.86
CA VAL A 108 -16.58 -2.19 5.88
C VAL A 108 -17.74 -2.30 4.87
N SER A 109 -17.62 -3.20 3.89
CA SER A 109 -18.69 -3.55 2.95
C SER A 109 -19.87 -4.27 3.58
N ASP A 110 -19.76 -4.84 4.79
CA ASP A 110 -20.89 -5.45 5.52
C ASP A 110 -21.88 -4.41 6.09
N PHE A 111 -21.53 -3.12 6.05
CA PHE A 111 -22.41 -2.01 6.46
C PHE A 111 -23.21 -1.40 5.31
N VAL A 112 -22.97 -1.82 4.06
CA VAL A 112 -23.63 -1.23 2.87
C VAL A 112 -24.45 -2.31 2.16
N PRO A 113 -25.79 -2.21 2.13
CA PRO A 113 -26.61 -3.13 1.38
C PRO A 113 -26.41 -2.89 -0.12
N GLY A 114 -25.67 -3.81 -0.75
CA GLY A 114 -25.70 -4.11 -2.18
C GLY A 114 -25.21 -3.02 -3.14
N ILE A 115 -23.99 -3.18 -3.68
CA ILE A 115 -23.66 -2.88 -5.08
C ILE A 115 -22.58 -3.89 -5.51
N SER A 116 -23.02 -5.05 -6.00
CA SER A 116 -22.27 -5.82 -7.00
C SER A 116 -22.84 -5.45 -8.35
N ASN A 117 -22.39 -4.35 -8.94
CA ASN A 117 -22.70 -4.04 -10.34
C ASN A 117 -21.43 -3.56 -11.02
N VAL A 118 -20.79 -4.51 -11.71
CA VAL A 118 -19.96 -4.26 -12.88
C VAL A 118 -20.88 -3.64 -13.93
N THR A 119 -20.89 -2.31 -14.03
CA THR A 119 -21.41 -1.64 -15.22
C THR A 119 -20.36 -1.79 -16.30
N ALA A 120 -20.47 -2.88 -17.07
CA ALA A 120 -19.75 -3.05 -18.32
C ALA A 120 -20.31 -2.04 -19.32
N ALA A 121 -19.66 -0.86 -19.41
CA ALA A 121 -19.82 0.01 -20.56
C ALA A 121 -19.08 -0.66 -21.74
N THR A 122 -19.84 -1.08 -22.74
CA THR A 122 -19.34 -1.61 -24.01
C THR A 122 -18.68 -0.47 -24.80
N SER A 123 -17.39 -0.24 -24.55
CA SER A 123 -16.57 0.59 -25.44
C SER A 123 -15.55 -0.33 -26.11
N ASN A 124 -15.78 -0.65 -27.39
CA ASN A 124 -14.81 -1.31 -28.29
C ASN A 124 -13.66 -0.33 -28.60
N LYS A 125 -12.90 0.07 -27.58
CA LYS A 125 -11.74 0.93 -27.73
C LYS A 125 -10.51 0.21 -27.20
N THR A 126 -9.42 0.30 -27.95
CA THR A 126 -8.10 -0.13 -27.51
C THR A 126 -7.74 0.60 -26.23
N VAL A 127 -7.53 -0.13 -25.14
CA VAL A 127 -7.10 0.43 -23.87
C VAL A 127 -5.69 0.99 -24.03
N GLN A 128 -5.51 2.29 -23.83
CA GLN A 128 -4.21 2.96 -23.93
C GLN A 128 -3.78 3.61 -22.62
N ARG A 129 -4.73 4.09 -21.81
CA ARG A 129 -4.42 4.80 -20.57
C ARG A 129 -5.14 4.22 -19.37
N ILE A 130 -4.37 3.82 -18.37
CA ILE A 130 -4.86 3.28 -17.10
C ILE A 130 -4.46 4.21 -15.96
N LEU A 131 -5.42 4.61 -15.13
CA LEU A 131 -5.18 5.33 -13.89
C LEU A 131 -5.26 4.37 -12.70
N VAL A 132 -4.24 4.37 -11.86
CA VAL A 132 -4.30 3.78 -10.52
C VAL A 132 -4.60 4.89 -9.53
N ALA A 133 -5.78 4.88 -8.92
CA ALA A 133 -6.23 5.95 -8.03
C ALA A 133 -6.30 5.51 -6.56
N CYS A 134 -5.79 6.36 -5.67
CA CYS A 134 -5.92 6.22 -4.22
C CYS A 134 -6.31 7.55 -3.57
N ASP A 135 -6.47 7.63 -2.24
CA ASP A 135 -6.96 8.85 -1.58
C ASP A 135 -6.06 10.07 -1.86
N SER A 136 -4.74 9.91 -1.67
CA SER A 136 -3.76 11.01 -1.80
C SER A 136 -2.94 11.00 -3.09
N GLY A 137 -3.02 9.96 -3.91
CA GLY A 137 -2.34 9.86 -5.21
C GLY A 137 -0.83 9.64 -5.21
N MET A 138 -0.14 9.66 -4.06
CA MET A 138 1.34 9.60 -4.00
C MET A 138 1.94 8.31 -3.41
N GLY A 139 1.18 7.54 -2.63
CA GLY A 139 1.70 6.37 -1.89
C GLY A 139 1.36 5.05 -2.55
N SER A 140 0.23 4.48 -2.13
CA SER A 140 -0.24 3.17 -2.58
C SER A 140 -0.54 3.11 -4.09
N SER A 141 -1.01 4.21 -4.68
CA SER A 141 -1.24 4.31 -6.13
C SER A 141 0.06 4.33 -6.94
N ALA A 142 1.14 4.93 -6.43
CA ALA A 142 2.44 4.95 -7.11
C ALA A 142 3.08 3.55 -7.13
N MET A 143 2.97 2.82 -6.03
CA MET A 143 3.39 1.41 -5.97
C MET A 143 2.53 0.54 -6.88
N GLY A 144 1.20 0.68 -6.81
CA GLY A 144 0.27 -0.06 -7.66
C GLY A 144 0.48 0.18 -9.15
N ALA A 145 0.71 1.42 -9.56
CA ALA A 145 1.05 1.75 -10.95
C ALA A 145 2.36 1.07 -11.38
N SER A 146 3.35 1.01 -10.50
CA SER A 146 4.63 0.35 -10.80
C SER A 146 4.49 -1.17 -10.92
N VAL A 147 3.70 -1.79 -10.04
CA VAL A 147 3.36 -3.23 -10.10
C VAL A 147 2.58 -3.54 -11.37
N LEU A 148 1.55 -2.77 -11.68
CA LEU A 148 0.74 -2.94 -12.89
C LEU A 148 1.59 -2.79 -14.16
N ARG A 149 2.46 -1.77 -14.25
CA ARG A 149 3.40 -1.60 -15.39
C ARG A 149 4.28 -2.83 -15.58
N LYS A 150 4.84 -3.35 -14.49
CA LYS A 150 5.68 -4.56 -14.55
C LYS A 150 4.88 -5.78 -15.02
N ARG A 151 3.63 -5.92 -14.57
CA ARG A 151 2.75 -7.02 -14.97
C ARG A 151 2.36 -6.93 -16.44
N LEU A 152 1.94 -5.75 -16.91
CA LEU A 152 1.59 -5.51 -18.32
C LEU A 152 2.77 -5.80 -19.25
N LYS A 153 3.96 -5.36 -18.86
CA LYS A 153 5.21 -5.64 -19.59
C LYS A 153 5.53 -7.13 -19.71
N ALA A 154 5.30 -7.90 -18.65
CA ALA A 154 5.49 -9.36 -18.68
C ALA A 154 4.53 -10.06 -19.66
N GLU A 155 3.40 -9.43 -19.96
CA GLU A 155 2.36 -9.93 -20.87
C GLU A 155 2.46 -9.32 -22.27
N GLY A 156 3.49 -8.51 -22.56
CA GLY A 156 3.72 -7.88 -23.86
C GLY A 156 2.91 -6.60 -24.13
N LEU A 157 2.21 -6.07 -23.13
CA LEU A 157 1.33 -4.90 -23.24
C LEU A 157 2.06 -3.58 -22.94
N ASP A 158 3.25 -3.40 -23.52
CA ASP A 158 4.14 -2.26 -23.24
C ASP A 158 3.62 -0.91 -23.76
N TYR A 159 2.65 -0.92 -24.67
CA TYR A 159 2.05 0.28 -25.25
C TYR A 159 1.07 1.00 -24.31
N ILE A 160 0.66 0.35 -23.22
CA ILE A 160 -0.32 0.89 -22.27
C ILE A 160 0.38 1.82 -21.28
N THR A 161 -0.09 3.07 -21.23
CA THR A 161 0.41 4.06 -20.28
C THR A 161 -0.32 3.95 -18.95
N VAL A 162 0.42 3.70 -17.87
CA VAL A 162 -0.11 3.62 -16.51
C VAL A 162 0.34 4.83 -15.69
N VAL A 163 -0.63 5.57 -15.17
CA VAL A 163 -0.44 6.79 -14.35
C VAL A 163 -1.06 6.56 -12.97
N ASN A 164 -0.63 7.31 -11.97
CA ASN A 164 -1.22 7.34 -10.63
C ASN A 164 -1.69 8.75 -10.27
N ASP A 165 -2.84 8.87 -9.63
CA ASP A 165 -3.37 10.13 -9.09
C ASP A 165 -4.36 9.86 -7.94
N SER A 166 -4.97 10.93 -7.40
CA SER A 166 -6.02 10.84 -6.40
C SER A 166 -7.35 10.38 -6.99
N ALA A 167 -8.12 9.60 -6.24
CA ALA A 167 -9.49 9.23 -6.57
C ALA A 167 -10.43 10.44 -6.68
N ASN A 168 -10.04 11.60 -6.14
CA ASN A 168 -10.77 12.85 -6.27
C ASN A 168 -10.40 13.65 -7.54
N ARG A 169 -9.45 13.15 -8.34
CA ARG A 169 -8.94 13.83 -9.54
C ARG A 169 -8.72 12.83 -10.68
N VAL A 170 -9.80 12.16 -11.10
CA VAL A 170 -9.74 11.17 -12.18
C VAL A 170 -9.73 11.83 -13.57
N GLY A 171 -10.45 12.94 -13.79
CA GLY A 171 -10.41 13.64 -15.09
C GLY A 171 -11.14 12.88 -16.22
N ARG A 172 -10.69 13.04 -17.48
CA ARG A 172 -11.38 12.52 -18.70
C ARG A 172 -10.59 11.52 -19.55
N ASP A 173 -9.28 11.42 -19.34
CA ASP A 173 -8.36 10.85 -20.32
C ASP A 173 -8.01 9.37 -20.07
N TYR A 174 -8.78 8.66 -19.24
CA TYR A 174 -8.48 7.30 -18.82
C TYR A 174 -9.54 6.31 -19.30
N ASP A 175 -9.09 5.21 -19.88
CA ASP A 175 -9.95 4.12 -20.35
C ASP A 175 -10.32 3.19 -19.19
N ILE A 176 -9.36 2.95 -18.29
CA ILE A 176 -9.54 2.13 -17.09
C ILE A 176 -9.06 2.90 -15.86
N VAL A 177 -9.85 2.85 -14.79
CA VAL A 177 -9.50 3.38 -13.47
C VAL A 177 -9.53 2.23 -12.46
N ILE A 178 -8.39 2.00 -11.81
CA ILE A 178 -8.20 0.95 -10.80
C ILE A 178 -8.09 1.59 -9.42
N THR A 179 -8.96 1.20 -8.49
CA THR A 179 -8.96 1.69 -7.10
C THR A 179 -9.10 0.57 -6.08
N LEU A 180 -9.07 0.91 -4.78
CA LEU A 180 -9.61 0.03 -3.75
C LEU A 180 -11.14 0.10 -3.74
N SER A 181 -11.81 -0.94 -3.24
CA SER A 181 -13.27 -1.02 -3.17
C SER A 181 -13.90 0.18 -2.45
N GLY A 182 -13.29 0.66 -1.36
CA GLY A 182 -13.77 1.82 -0.60
C GLY A 182 -13.62 3.18 -1.28
N LEU A 183 -12.90 3.24 -2.40
CA LEU A 183 -12.65 4.49 -3.15
C LEU A 183 -13.35 4.52 -4.51
N LEU A 184 -14.00 3.42 -4.91
CA LEU A 184 -14.63 3.29 -6.23
C LEU A 184 -15.73 4.33 -6.45
N GLU A 185 -16.61 4.55 -5.48
CA GLU A 185 -17.67 5.56 -5.61
C GLU A 185 -17.10 6.97 -5.77
N ARG A 186 -16.05 7.31 -5.02
CA ARG A 186 -15.38 8.62 -5.13
C ARG A 186 -14.73 8.81 -6.49
N ALA A 187 -14.07 7.77 -6.99
CA ALA A 187 -13.48 7.79 -8.32
C ALA A 187 -14.53 7.95 -9.42
N ARG A 188 -15.70 7.29 -9.30
CA ARG A 188 -16.82 7.46 -10.22
C ARG A 188 -17.37 8.89 -10.22
N LEU A 189 -17.57 9.47 -9.04
CA LEU A 189 -18.06 10.86 -8.91
C LEU A 189 -17.08 11.89 -9.47
N SER A 190 -15.78 11.59 -9.43
CA SER A 190 -14.72 12.49 -9.91
C SER A 190 -14.33 12.25 -11.37
N CYS A 191 -14.98 11.30 -12.03
CA CYS A 191 -14.77 10.98 -13.43
C CYS A 191 -15.79 11.71 -14.28
N GLU A 192 -15.31 12.44 -15.29
CA GLU A 192 -16.15 13.20 -16.22
C GLU A 192 -16.42 12.42 -17.52
N ASN A 193 -15.94 11.19 -17.63
CA ASN A 193 -16.08 10.32 -18.80
C ASN A 193 -16.93 9.09 -18.48
N GLU A 194 -18.01 8.89 -19.24
CA GLU A 194 -18.97 7.80 -19.06
C GLU A 194 -18.47 6.45 -19.62
N ASN A 195 -17.48 6.48 -20.51
CA ASN A 195 -16.92 5.27 -21.13
C ASN A 195 -15.74 4.66 -20.34
N THR A 196 -15.37 5.26 -19.22
CA THR A 196 -14.27 4.77 -18.38
C THR A 196 -14.71 3.55 -17.58
N VAL A 197 -13.92 2.48 -17.66
CA VAL A 197 -14.16 1.23 -16.93
C VAL A 197 -13.53 1.33 -15.54
N PHE A 198 -14.32 1.05 -14.50
CA PHE A 198 -13.85 1.04 -13.12
C PHE A 198 -13.61 -0.38 -12.63
N MET A 199 -12.43 -0.63 -12.07
CA MET A 199 -12.03 -1.92 -11.52
C MET A 199 -11.49 -1.73 -10.10
N THR A 200 -11.64 -2.76 -9.27
CA THR A 200 -11.15 -2.73 -7.89
C THR A 200 -10.13 -3.81 -7.64
N VAL A 201 -9.07 -3.46 -6.91
CA VAL A 201 -8.08 -4.39 -6.39
C VAL A 201 -8.16 -4.44 -4.87
N LYS A 202 -7.74 -5.58 -4.28
CA LYS A 202 -7.66 -5.72 -2.82
C LYS A 202 -6.37 -5.11 -2.28
N ASN A 203 -5.25 -5.34 -2.97
CA ASN A 203 -3.94 -4.84 -2.58
C ASN A 203 -3.17 -4.32 -3.82
N PHE A 204 -2.52 -3.16 -3.69
CA PHE A 204 -1.71 -2.58 -4.75
C PHE A 204 -0.34 -3.25 -4.93
N ILE A 205 0.09 -4.08 -3.98
CA ILE A 205 1.43 -4.70 -3.96
C ILE A 205 1.41 -6.10 -4.58
N LYS A 206 0.31 -6.85 -4.41
CA LYS A 206 0.21 -8.23 -4.90
C LYS A 206 -0.05 -8.25 -6.40
N LEU A 207 0.78 -8.97 -7.15
CA LEU A 207 0.62 -9.11 -8.61
C LEU A 207 -0.70 -9.83 -8.98
N SER A 208 -1.09 -10.84 -8.20
CA SER A 208 -2.28 -11.67 -8.45
C SER A 208 -3.57 -10.86 -8.46
N ASP A 209 -3.63 -9.77 -7.66
CA ASP A 209 -4.81 -8.92 -7.59
C ASP A 209 -5.07 -8.15 -8.88
N TYR A 210 -4.10 -8.11 -9.81
CA TYR A 210 -4.23 -7.47 -11.12
C TYR A 210 -4.60 -8.43 -12.25
N ASP A 211 -4.67 -9.75 -12.00
CA ASP A 211 -4.88 -10.74 -13.06
C ASP A 211 -6.23 -10.56 -13.77
N GLU A 212 -7.28 -10.18 -13.02
CA GLU A 212 -8.59 -9.87 -13.59
C GLU A 212 -8.52 -8.66 -14.55
N ALA A 213 -7.88 -7.57 -14.12
CA ALA A 213 -7.71 -6.37 -14.94
C ALA A 213 -6.91 -6.67 -16.24
N VAL A 214 -5.83 -7.45 -16.12
CA VAL A 214 -5.02 -7.86 -17.28
C VAL A 214 -5.81 -8.76 -18.23
N SER A 215 -6.59 -9.71 -17.70
CA SER A 215 -7.42 -10.61 -18.50
C SER A 215 -8.49 -9.86 -19.29
N TYR A 216 -9.07 -8.82 -18.70
CA TYR A 216 -10.03 -7.94 -19.34
C TYR A 216 -9.40 -7.17 -20.50
N ILE A 217 -8.22 -6.57 -20.28
CA ILE A 217 -7.48 -5.83 -21.33
C ILE A 217 -7.19 -6.74 -22.53
N LYS A 218 -6.70 -7.97 -22.28
CA LYS A 218 -6.46 -8.96 -23.34
C LYS A 218 -7.72 -9.36 -24.08
N THR A 219 -8.86 -9.46 -23.38
CA THR A 219 -10.14 -9.79 -24.00
C THR A 219 -10.59 -8.68 -24.93
N GLN A 220 -10.48 -7.42 -24.51
CA GLN A 220 -10.79 -6.25 -25.35
C GLN A 220 -9.89 -6.19 -26.59
N GLU A 221 -8.59 -6.47 -26.44
CA GLU A 221 -7.66 -6.51 -27.58
C GLU A 221 -8.04 -7.57 -28.61
N ASN A 222 -8.40 -8.79 -28.17
CA ASN A 222 -8.83 -9.86 -29.07
C ASN A 222 -10.14 -9.53 -29.81
N VAL A 223 -11.04 -8.77 -29.20
CA VAL A 223 -12.28 -8.32 -29.86
C VAL A 223 -11.96 -7.28 -30.93
N THR A 224 -11.11 -6.30 -30.63
CA THR A 224 -10.71 -5.27 -31.62
C THR A 224 -9.98 -5.88 -32.82
N GLN A 225 -9.06 -6.83 -32.59
CA GLN A 225 -8.32 -7.49 -33.68
C GLN A 225 -9.22 -8.37 -34.58
N ARG A 226 -10.30 -8.95 -34.04
CA ARG A 226 -11.26 -9.74 -34.84
C ARG A 226 -12.12 -8.87 -35.73
N GLU A 227 -12.51 -7.68 -35.29
CA GLU A 227 -13.31 -6.75 -36.09
C GLU A 227 -12.50 -6.18 -37.27
N GLU A 228 -11.23 -5.84 -37.05
CA GLU A 228 -10.32 -5.38 -38.11
C GLU A 228 -10.00 -6.44 -39.18
N ALA A 229 -10.05 -7.73 -38.83
CA ALA A 229 -9.80 -8.83 -39.78
C ALA A 229 -11.03 -9.18 -40.65
N THR A 230 -12.22 -8.68 -40.31
CA THR A 230 -13.48 -8.91 -41.04
C THR A 230 -13.95 -7.73 -41.89
N ALA A 231 -13.25 -6.59 -41.83
CA ALA A 231 -13.48 -5.40 -42.66
C ALA A 231 -12.54 -5.39 -43.88
#